data_AF-A0A1F6IW93-F1
#
_entry.id   AF-A0A1F6IW93-F1
#
_cell.length_a   1.000
_cell.length_b   1.000
_cell.length_c   1.000
_cell.angle_alpha   90.00
_cell.angle_beta   90.00
_cell.angle_gamma   90.00
#
_symmetry.space_group_name_H-M   'P 1'
#
loop_
_entity.id
_entity.type
_entity.pdbx_description
1 polymer ?
#
loop_
_entity_poly.entity_id
_entity_poly.type
_entity_poly.pdbx_seq_one_letter_code
_entity_poly.pdbx_strand_id
1 'polypeptide(L)'
;MKKVLWLLAFGFWLLALMFPIVYSIPLSVSAQKNKGQFSLGIYPPIFEINAQAPANIDAKINIQNLSEFSQNLSITFKSFRPDEKGDGTLRYEAAPPTLQKIKVYDGENPLEQITLDPFESRDLALKMDIESNTPGGDYYFSVIFLSQENQDSKISQSKITGGIGTNVILSVGRKGPFRGQIKEFSIPRLVTHGPVPITLLLANNSSYYLNPTGRIIIQDMFHREAGQINILPQYVLANSSRFMKDSDQASPTFERAAQIERLESDHPVLIWPETFLFGLYTAYAHIKLSENGPVFETKASFIAIPAYMLFAISFLAFVLIGIYLRVKKKI
;
A
#
# COMPACT_ATOMS: atom_id res chain seq x y z
N MET A 1 -44.77 -50.64 4.70
CA MET A 1 -43.74 -49.57 4.75
C MET A 1 -44.28 -48.15 5.08
N LYS A 2 -45.59 -47.86 5.01
CA LYS A 2 -46.12 -46.50 5.30
C LYS A 2 -46.21 -46.11 6.80
N LYS A 3 -46.07 -47.05 7.74
CA LYS A 3 -46.15 -46.76 9.19
C LYS A 3 -44.82 -46.32 9.83
N VAL A 4 -43.68 -46.59 9.19
CA VAL A 4 -42.35 -46.19 9.69
C VAL A 4 -42.02 -44.73 9.36
N LEU A 5 -42.61 -44.20 8.28
CA LEU A 5 -42.40 -42.82 7.86
C LEU A 5 -43.07 -41.78 8.77
N TRP A 6 -44.14 -42.16 9.49
CA TRP A 6 -44.86 -41.27 10.40
C TRP A 6 -44.18 -41.13 11.78
N LEU A 7 -43.46 -42.16 12.22
CA LEU A 7 -42.72 -42.12 13.50
C LEU A 7 -41.43 -41.28 13.42
N LEU A 8 -40.79 -41.21 12.25
CA LEU A 8 -39.64 -40.33 12.03
C LEU A 8 -40.04 -38.84 11.90
N ALA A 9 -41.24 -38.55 11.39
CA ALA A 9 -41.75 -37.19 11.31
C ALA A 9 -42.15 -36.62 12.70
N PHE A 10 -42.62 -37.47 13.62
CA PHE A 10 -43.00 -37.04 14.98
C PHE A 10 -41.79 -36.86 15.90
N GLY A 11 -40.73 -37.65 15.72
CA GLY A 11 -39.47 -37.50 16.47
C GLY A 11 -38.73 -36.20 16.18
N PHE A 12 -38.88 -35.65 14.96
CA PHE A 12 -38.24 -34.39 14.57
C PHE A 12 -38.93 -33.16 15.21
N TRP A 13 -40.22 -33.28 15.55
CA TRP A 13 -40.96 -32.19 16.18
C TRP A 13 -40.71 -32.08 17.69
N LEU A 14 -40.41 -33.21 18.36
CA LEU A 14 -40.11 -33.21 19.80
C LEU A 14 -38.69 -32.71 20.12
N LEU A 15 -37.76 -32.80 19.16
CA LEU A 15 -36.40 -32.28 19.30
C LEU A 15 -36.31 -30.77 19.05
N ALA A 16 -37.29 -30.19 18.34
CA ALA A 16 -37.44 -28.75 18.17
C ALA A 16 -38.04 -28.04 19.41
N LEU A 17 -38.65 -28.79 20.33
CA LEU A 17 -39.27 -28.27 21.57
C LEU A 17 -38.36 -28.32 22.80
N MET A 18 -37.14 -28.86 22.65
CA MET A 18 -36.12 -28.94 23.72
C MET A 18 -34.89 -28.06 23.43
N PHE A 19 -35.04 -27.00 22.64
CA PHE A 19 -34.07 -25.91 22.64
C PHE A 19 -34.46 -24.94 23.76
N PRO A 20 -33.73 -24.90 24.89
CA PRO A 20 -34.04 -23.97 25.95
C PRO A 20 -33.95 -22.55 25.39
N ILE A 21 -35.00 -21.79 25.68
CA ILE A 21 -35.02 -20.33 25.67
C ILE A 21 -33.91 -19.91 26.64
N VAL A 22 -32.67 -19.87 26.15
CA VAL A 22 -31.62 -19.08 26.76
C VAL A 22 -32.05 -17.65 26.50
N TYR A 23 -32.74 -17.08 27.49
CA TYR A 23 -32.96 -15.66 27.61
C TYR A 23 -31.61 -14.97 27.42
N SER A 24 -31.41 -14.42 26.23
CA SER A 24 -30.37 -13.44 25.95
C SER A 24 -30.66 -12.24 26.85
N ILE A 25 -30.12 -12.26 28.07
CA ILE A 25 -29.99 -11.04 28.85
C ILE A 25 -29.10 -10.15 27.97
N PRO A 26 -29.58 -9.00 27.46
CA PRO A 26 -28.67 -8.04 26.89
C PRO A 26 -27.78 -7.59 28.04
N LEU A 27 -26.60 -8.20 28.17
CA LEU A 27 -25.49 -7.54 28.80
C LEU A 27 -25.29 -6.28 27.97
N SER A 28 -25.86 -5.18 28.44
CA SER A 28 -25.50 -3.84 28.04
C SER A 28 -24.03 -3.70 28.39
N VAL A 29 -23.16 -4.18 27.51
CA VAL A 29 -21.77 -3.76 27.47
C VAL A 29 -21.87 -2.30 27.10
N SER A 30 -21.92 -1.43 28.11
CA SER A 30 -21.56 -0.04 27.93
C SER A 30 -20.11 -0.05 27.47
N ALA A 31 -19.91 -0.15 26.15
CA ALA A 31 -18.68 0.26 25.53
C ALA A 31 -18.46 1.68 26.02
N GLN A 32 -17.47 1.84 26.91
CA GLN A 32 -17.09 3.10 27.50
C GLN A 32 -16.91 4.06 26.31
N LYS A 33 -17.76 5.08 26.26
CA LYS A 33 -17.63 6.18 25.29
C LYS A 33 -16.23 6.74 25.54
N ASN A 34 -15.27 6.39 24.68
CA ASN A 34 -13.85 6.72 24.84
C ASN A 34 -13.74 8.24 25.07
N LYS A 35 -13.58 8.65 26.34
CA LYS A 35 -13.23 10.02 26.70
C LYS A 35 -11.75 10.18 26.36
N GLY A 36 -11.50 10.84 25.24
CA GLY A 36 -10.16 11.06 24.69
C GLY A 36 -10.01 10.44 23.30
N GLN A 37 -10.85 10.88 22.36
CA GLN A 37 -10.64 10.56 20.95
C GLN A 37 -9.38 11.30 20.49
N PHE A 38 -8.26 10.58 20.42
CA PHE A 38 -7.02 11.09 19.85
C PHE A 38 -7.24 11.37 18.37
N SER A 39 -7.13 12.63 17.97
CA SER A 39 -7.34 13.09 16.60
C SER A 39 -6.42 14.27 16.32
N LEU A 40 -5.43 14.08 15.46
CA LEU A 40 -4.47 15.10 15.06
C LEU A 40 -4.41 15.19 13.54
N GLY A 41 -4.15 16.39 13.02
CA GLY A 41 -3.75 16.64 11.65
C GLY A 41 -2.29 17.13 11.60
N ILE A 42 -1.57 16.78 10.54
CA ILE A 42 -0.22 17.29 10.27
C ILE A 42 -0.07 17.63 8.79
N TYR A 43 0.63 18.72 8.49
CA TYR A 43 0.93 19.13 7.12
C TYR A 43 2.33 19.76 7.02
N PRO A 44 3.11 19.48 5.96
CA PRO A 44 2.88 18.44 4.97
C PRO A 44 3.13 17.03 5.54
N PRO A 45 2.53 15.97 4.94
CA PRO A 45 2.81 14.59 5.34
C PRO A 45 4.22 14.11 4.95
N ILE A 46 4.82 14.73 3.92
CA ILE A 46 6.17 14.43 3.44
C ILE A 46 6.88 15.74 3.09
N PHE A 47 8.12 15.88 3.53
CA PHE A 47 9.06 16.90 3.07
C PHE A 47 10.06 16.31 2.08
N GLU A 48 10.26 17.01 0.96
CA GLU A 48 11.36 16.78 0.04
C GLU A 48 12.32 17.97 0.10
N ILE A 49 13.49 17.79 0.69
CA ILE A 49 14.46 18.86 0.94
C ILE A 49 15.72 18.55 0.16
N ASN A 50 16.11 19.44 -0.75
CA ASN A 50 17.37 19.33 -1.48
C ASN A 50 18.33 20.41 -0.98
N ALA A 51 19.50 20.01 -0.50
CA ALA A 51 20.47 20.93 0.11
C ALA A 51 21.90 20.64 -0.40
N GLN A 52 22.73 21.68 -0.49
CA GLN A 52 24.17 21.53 -0.71
C GLN A 52 24.89 21.88 0.59
N ALA A 53 25.78 21.01 1.05
CA ALA A 53 26.54 21.23 2.27
C ALA A 53 27.59 22.35 2.07
N PRO A 54 27.78 23.27 3.03
CA PRO A 54 27.00 23.45 4.25
C PRO A 54 25.67 24.18 4.01
N ALA A 55 24.62 23.85 4.77
CA ALA A 55 23.32 24.51 4.65
C ALA A 55 22.55 24.53 5.97
N ASN A 56 21.85 25.65 6.21
CA ASN A 56 20.83 25.76 7.25
C ASN A 56 19.46 25.63 6.60
N ILE A 57 18.70 24.63 7.02
CA ILE A 57 17.35 24.39 6.52
C ILE A 57 16.33 24.86 7.54
N ASP A 58 15.29 25.54 7.07
CA ASP A 58 14.12 25.92 7.83
C ASP A 58 12.87 25.47 7.05
N ALA A 59 12.15 24.47 7.59
CA ALA A 59 10.98 23.88 6.96
C ALA A 59 9.76 23.96 7.90
N LYS A 60 8.63 24.42 7.38
CA LYS A 60 7.41 24.68 8.17
C LYS A 60 6.53 23.44 8.32
N ILE A 61 6.27 23.02 9.55
CA ILE A 61 5.34 21.95 9.93
C ILE A 61 4.11 22.59 10.57
N ASN A 62 2.92 22.35 10.02
CA ASN A 62 1.67 22.65 10.70
C ASN A 62 1.15 21.40 11.41
N ILE A 63 0.84 21.53 12.71
CA ILE A 63 0.16 20.48 13.48
C ILE A 63 -1.14 21.03 14.03
N GLN A 64 -2.20 20.21 13.99
CA GLN A 64 -3.52 20.60 14.44
C GLN A 64 -4.10 19.54 15.36
N ASN A 65 -4.64 19.97 16.48
CA ASN A 65 -5.53 19.15 17.29
C ASN A 65 -6.92 19.16 16.67
N LEU A 66 -7.46 17.99 16.35
CA LEU A 66 -8.81 17.85 15.77
C LEU A 66 -9.82 17.34 16.80
N SER A 67 -9.43 17.28 18.07
CA SER A 67 -10.24 16.79 19.17
C SER A 67 -10.73 17.92 20.08
N GLU A 68 -11.78 17.63 20.85
CA GLU A 68 -12.32 18.51 21.90
C GLU A 68 -11.46 18.55 23.18
N PHE A 69 -10.34 17.82 23.22
CA PHE A 69 -9.49 17.67 24.40
C PHE A 69 -8.08 18.19 24.10
N SER A 70 -7.46 18.85 25.08
CA SER A 70 -6.06 19.27 24.96
C SER A 70 -5.14 18.04 24.82
N GLN A 71 -4.13 18.13 23.95
CA GLN A 71 -3.20 17.05 23.64
C GLN A 71 -1.78 17.44 24.02
N ASN A 72 -1.20 16.69 24.95
CA ASN A 72 0.23 16.80 25.29
C ASN A 72 1.02 15.84 24.40
N LEU A 73 1.94 16.38 23.61
CA LEU A 73 2.68 15.64 22.58
C LEU A 73 4.18 15.75 22.85
N SER A 74 4.88 14.62 22.79
CA SER A 74 6.34 14.57 22.72
C SER A 74 6.81 14.47 21.28
N ILE A 75 7.90 15.14 20.96
CA ILE A 75 8.50 15.16 19.63
C ILE A 75 9.67 14.18 19.62
N THR A 76 9.65 13.21 18.71
CA THR A 76 10.74 12.26 18.53
C THR A 76 11.11 12.12 17.07
N PHE A 77 12.40 11.89 16.82
CA PHE A 77 12.93 11.64 15.49
C PHE A 77 13.26 10.16 15.35
N LYS A 78 12.83 9.54 14.26
CA LYS A 78 13.17 8.16 13.92
C LYS A 78 13.68 8.11 12.50
N SER A 79 14.87 7.55 12.31
CA SER A 79 15.28 7.19 10.96
C SER A 79 14.43 6.05 10.44
N PHE A 80 14.30 5.96 9.12
CA PHE A 80 13.65 4.83 8.50
C PHE A 80 14.38 4.38 7.25
N ARG A 81 14.17 3.11 6.90
CA ARG A 81 14.62 2.50 5.65
C ARG A 81 13.47 1.73 5.03
N PRO A 82 13.50 1.49 3.71
CA PRO A 82 12.52 0.62 3.07
C PRO A 82 12.66 -0.79 3.65
N ASP A 83 11.53 -1.46 3.87
CA ASP A 83 11.56 -2.87 4.22
C ASP A 83 11.98 -3.74 3.02
N GLU A 84 12.43 -4.96 3.30
CA GLU A 84 12.96 -5.88 2.29
C GLU A 84 11.89 -6.39 1.32
N LYS A 85 10.61 -6.32 1.72
CA LYS A 85 9.46 -6.73 0.91
C LYS A 85 9.24 -5.87 -0.33
N GLY A 86 9.71 -4.61 -0.34
CA GLY A 86 9.52 -3.70 -1.47
C GLY A 86 8.07 -3.26 -1.73
N ASP A 87 7.14 -3.49 -0.80
CA ASP A 87 5.73 -3.07 -0.89
C ASP A 87 5.50 -1.59 -0.51
N GLY A 88 6.56 -0.90 -0.09
CA GLY A 88 6.53 0.48 0.41
C GLY A 88 6.42 0.60 1.92
N THR A 89 6.42 -0.51 2.66
CA THR A 89 6.54 -0.49 4.11
C THR A 89 7.92 0.03 4.53
N LEU A 90 7.94 0.71 5.68
CA LEU A 90 9.13 1.31 6.25
C LEU A 90 9.50 0.61 7.54
N ARG A 91 10.80 0.39 7.74
CA ARG A 91 11.37 -0.09 8.98
C ARG A 91 12.04 1.09 9.69
N TYR A 92 11.56 1.39 10.89
CA TYR A 92 12.15 2.43 11.73
C TYR A 92 13.40 1.94 12.45
N GLU A 93 14.40 2.80 12.50
CA GLU A 93 15.69 2.57 13.14
C GLU A 93 15.94 3.68 14.17
N ALA A 94 16.92 3.46 15.06
CA ALA A 94 17.39 4.51 15.95
C ALA A 94 17.92 5.70 15.12
N ALA A 95 17.65 6.91 15.58
CA ALA A 95 18.14 8.12 14.94
C ALA A 95 19.68 8.14 14.93
N PRO A 96 20.35 8.29 13.77
CA PRO A 96 21.79 8.44 13.73
C PRO A 96 22.21 9.76 14.38
N PRO A 97 23.48 9.90 14.80
CA PRO A 97 23.98 11.13 15.43
C PRO A 97 23.76 12.40 14.59
N THR A 98 23.70 12.27 13.26
CA THR A 98 23.41 13.39 12.35
C THR A 98 22.03 14.00 12.59
N LEU A 99 21.04 13.23 13.05
CA LEU A 99 19.71 13.76 13.38
C LEU A 99 19.68 14.48 14.74
N GLN A 100 20.71 14.39 15.58
CA GLN A 100 20.74 15.10 16.87
C GLN A 100 20.85 16.63 16.69
N LYS A 101 21.25 17.09 15.50
CA LYS A 101 21.30 18.50 15.10
C LYS A 101 19.98 19.01 14.51
N ILE A 102 18.96 18.15 14.46
CA ILE A 102 17.63 18.48 13.97
C ILE A 102 16.74 18.78 15.17
N LYS A 103 16.08 19.92 15.13
CA LYS A 103 15.17 20.35 16.20
C LYS A 103 13.91 20.98 15.60
N VAL A 104 12.80 20.81 16.31
CA VAL A 104 11.56 21.52 16.04
C VAL A 104 11.53 22.77 16.92
N TYR A 105 11.07 23.88 16.36
CA TYR A 105 10.98 25.17 17.03
C TYR A 105 9.57 25.74 16.97
N ASP A 106 9.20 26.50 17.99
CA ASP A 106 8.04 27.38 18.01
C ASP A 106 8.57 28.82 18.18
N GLY A 107 8.55 29.58 17.08
CA GLY A 107 9.36 30.79 16.93
C GLY A 107 10.86 30.50 17.06
N GLU A 108 11.50 31.07 18.09
CA GLU A 108 12.93 30.89 18.37
C GLU A 108 13.22 29.83 19.44
N ASN A 109 12.18 29.24 20.04
CA ASN A 109 12.35 28.29 21.15
C ASN A 109 12.34 26.84 20.64
N PRO A 110 13.38 26.04 20.94
CA PRO A 110 13.38 24.62 20.60
C PRO A 110 12.36 23.87 21.47
N LEU A 111 11.65 22.93 20.86
CA LEU A 111 10.63 22.11 21.51
C LEU A 111 11.02 20.63 21.53
N GLU A 112 10.85 20.01 22.70
CA GLU A 112 10.83 18.55 22.86
C GLU A 112 9.40 18.04 23.12
N GLN A 113 8.52 18.92 23.60
CA GLN A 113 7.13 18.66 23.89
C GLN A 113 6.30 19.88 23.52
N ILE A 114 5.02 19.64 23.24
CA ILE A 114 4.06 20.68 22.91
C ILE A 114 2.67 20.29 23.42
N THR A 115 1.96 21.28 23.95
CA THR A 115 0.54 21.15 24.29
C THR A 115 -0.28 21.89 23.26
N LEU A 116 -1.24 21.19 22.66
CA LEU A 116 -2.23 21.77 21.75
C LEU A 116 -3.59 21.78 22.41
N ASP A 117 -4.17 22.96 22.56
CA ASP A 117 -5.53 23.14 23.04
C ASP A 117 -6.56 22.54 22.06
N PRO A 118 -7.81 22.33 22.50
CA PRO A 118 -8.87 21.82 21.63
C PRO A 118 -8.97 22.64 20.34
N PHE A 119 -8.95 21.97 19.19
CA PHE A 119 -9.00 22.58 17.86
C PHE A 119 -7.85 23.56 17.51
N GLU A 120 -6.81 23.66 18.36
CA GLU A 120 -5.66 24.52 18.11
C GLU A 120 -4.85 24.00 16.91
N SER A 121 -4.40 24.91 16.06
CA SER A 121 -3.40 24.67 15.04
C SER A 121 -2.17 25.50 15.35
N ARG A 122 -0.98 24.88 15.22
CA ARG A 122 0.29 25.54 15.46
C ARG A 122 1.27 25.29 14.34
N ASP A 123 1.96 26.35 13.96
CA ASP A 123 3.03 26.35 12.97
C ASP A 123 4.39 26.22 13.67
N LEU A 124 5.11 25.16 13.36
CA LEU A 124 6.41 24.84 13.91
C LEU A 124 7.48 24.90 12.81
N ALA A 125 8.71 25.21 13.17
CA ALA A 125 9.85 25.22 12.27
C ALA A 125 10.77 24.02 12.53
N LEU A 126 10.96 23.17 11.53
CA LEU A 126 11.98 22.12 11.51
C LEU A 126 13.30 22.75 11.04
N LYS A 127 14.22 22.97 11.97
CA LYS A 127 15.54 23.53 11.66
C LYS A 127 16.60 22.42 11.65
N MET A 128 17.45 22.43 10.63
CA MET A 128 18.55 21.47 10.45
C MET A 128 19.82 22.18 10.02
N ASP A 129 20.93 21.87 10.67
CA ASP A 129 22.26 22.32 10.27
C ASP A 129 23.01 21.17 9.59
N ILE A 130 23.35 21.38 8.31
CA ILE A 130 24.08 20.45 7.48
C ILE A 130 25.52 20.95 7.36
N GLU A 131 26.45 20.23 7.98
CA GLU A 131 27.87 20.58 7.99
C GLU A 131 28.53 20.35 6.63
N SER A 132 29.62 21.07 6.36
CA SER A 132 30.38 20.99 5.09
C SER A 132 30.97 19.60 4.81
N ASN A 133 31.20 18.78 5.84
CA ASN A 133 31.71 17.42 5.73
C ASN A 133 30.60 16.35 5.60
N THR A 134 29.31 16.74 5.56
CA THR A 134 28.20 15.79 5.46
C THR A 134 28.29 15.03 4.12
N PRO A 135 28.34 13.68 4.14
CA PRO A 135 28.39 12.90 2.92
C PRO A 135 27.16 13.15 2.03
N GLY A 136 27.38 13.23 0.73
CA GLY A 136 26.29 13.35 -0.24
C GLY A 136 25.45 12.07 -0.33
N GLY A 137 24.13 12.25 -0.46
CA GLY A 137 23.15 11.17 -0.53
C GLY A 137 21.85 11.55 0.15
N ASP A 138 20.94 10.59 0.23
CA ASP A 138 19.68 10.76 0.93
C ASP A 138 19.72 10.33 2.39
N TYR A 139 19.03 11.10 3.22
CA TYR A 139 18.76 10.82 4.61
C TYR A 139 17.25 10.80 4.83
N TYR A 140 16.77 9.72 5.43
CA TYR A 140 15.35 9.47 5.64
C TYR A 140 15.03 9.40 7.13
N PHE A 141 14.10 10.22 7.57
CA PHE A 141 13.64 10.23 8.96
C PHE A 141 12.24 10.80 9.09
N SER A 142 11.57 10.49 10.18
CA SER A 142 10.26 11.01 10.50
C SER A 142 10.33 11.89 11.74
N VAL A 143 9.60 12.99 11.72
CA VAL A 143 9.29 13.80 12.91
C VAL A 143 7.96 13.31 13.43
N ILE A 144 7.96 12.70 14.61
CA ILE A 144 6.80 12.01 15.18
C ILE A 144 6.38 12.74 16.46
N PHE A 145 5.10 13.08 16.53
CA PHE A 145 4.43 13.67 17.68
C PHE A 145 3.61 12.58 18.38
N LEU A 146 4.02 12.19 19.59
CA LEU A 146 3.44 11.11 20.36
C LEU A 146 2.67 11.64 21.56
N SER A 147 1.42 11.22 21.73
CA SER A 147 0.62 11.56 22.92
C SER A 147 1.29 11.08 24.20
N GLN A 148 1.42 11.97 25.17
CA GLN A 148 1.94 11.65 26.49
C GLN A 148 0.82 11.32 27.47
N GLU A 149 1.14 10.44 28.42
CA GLU A 149 0.25 10.13 29.53
C GLU A 149 0.25 11.27 30.54
N ASN A 150 -0.94 11.74 30.91
CA ASN A 150 -1.08 12.53 32.14
C ASN A 150 -1.04 11.55 33.31
N GLN A 151 0.04 11.58 34.10
CA GLN A 151 0.32 10.65 35.20
C GLN A 151 -0.70 10.70 36.38
N ASP A 152 -1.79 11.46 36.27
CA ASP A 152 -2.68 11.78 37.40
C ASP A 152 -3.81 10.78 37.68
N SER A 153 -3.95 9.68 36.92
CA SER A 153 -4.96 8.67 37.22
C SER A 153 -4.38 7.49 38.01
N LYS A 154 -4.66 7.44 39.32
CA LYS A 154 -4.44 6.29 40.22
C LYS A 154 -5.24 5.01 39.86
N ILE A 155 -5.70 4.89 38.62
CA ILE A 155 -6.54 3.79 38.15
C ILE A 155 -5.77 3.10 37.03
N SER A 156 -5.50 1.80 37.21
CA SER A 156 -4.94 0.95 36.14
C SER A 156 -5.93 0.91 34.98
N GLN A 157 -5.62 1.64 33.91
CA GLN A 157 -6.36 1.62 32.65
C GLN A 157 -5.36 1.37 31.52
N SER A 158 -5.69 0.44 30.62
CA SER A 158 -4.95 0.27 29.37
C SER A 158 -5.27 1.44 28.46
N LYS A 159 -4.29 2.33 28.22
CA LYS A 159 -4.43 3.47 27.32
C LYS A 159 -3.55 3.28 26.08
N ILE A 160 -4.11 3.57 24.90
CA ILE A 160 -3.40 3.51 23.63
C ILE A 160 -2.72 4.85 23.39
N THR A 161 -1.39 4.86 23.22
CA THR A 161 -0.64 6.05 22.79
C THR A 161 -0.88 6.27 21.31
N GLY A 162 -1.57 7.37 20.99
CA GLY A 162 -1.70 7.85 19.61
C GLY A 162 -0.49 8.68 19.19
N GLY A 163 -0.18 8.66 17.89
CA GLY A 163 0.87 9.50 17.31
C GLY A 163 0.59 9.89 15.87
N ILE A 164 1.15 11.02 15.45
CA ILE A 164 1.15 11.47 14.05
C ILE A 164 2.56 11.92 13.68
N GLY A 165 2.93 11.84 12.41
CA GLY A 165 4.25 12.29 11.99
C GLY A 165 4.30 12.68 10.53
N THR A 166 5.38 13.38 10.20
CA THR A 166 5.74 13.77 8.84
C THR A 166 7.05 13.10 8.47
N ASN A 167 7.14 12.60 7.25
CA ASN A 167 8.34 11.96 6.74
C ASN A 167 9.22 12.99 6.04
N VAL A 168 10.52 12.94 6.25
CA VAL A 168 11.49 13.85 5.64
C VAL A 168 12.42 13.05 4.76
N ILE A 169 12.50 13.45 3.50
CA ILE A 169 13.47 13.01 2.52
C ILE A 169 14.45 14.16 2.33
N LEU A 170 15.63 14.05 2.93
CA LEU A 170 16.70 15.04 2.83
C LEU A 170 17.76 14.54 1.83
N SER A 171 17.85 15.17 0.67
CA SER A 171 18.91 14.94 -0.32
C SER A 171 20.04 15.96 -0.14
N VAL A 172 21.22 15.48 0.27
CA VAL A 172 22.43 16.31 0.44
C VAL A 172 23.35 16.16 -0.76
N GLY A 173 23.83 17.29 -1.30
CA GLY A 173 24.76 17.35 -2.42
C GLY A 173 24.09 17.34 -3.79
N ARG A 174 24.91 17.31 -4.85
CA ARG A 174 24.42 17.28 -6.24
C ARG A 174 23.94 15.87 -6.56
N LYS A 175 22.70 15.73 -7.02
CA LYS A 175 22.16 14.45 -7.50
C LYS A 175 23.04 13.93 -8.64
N GLY A 176 23.67 12.79 -8.41
CA GLY A 176 24.49 12.10 -9.42
C GLY A 176 23.63 11.49 -10.53
N PRO A 177 24.22 10.73 -11.46
CA PRO A 177 23.45 10.00 -12.45
C PRO A 177 22.51 9.01 -11.76
N PHE A 178 21.24 9.05 -12.11
CA PHE A 178 20.25 8.09 -11.63
C PHE A 178 20.56 6.71 -12.19
N ARG A 179 20.77 5.75 -11.29
CA ARG A 179 21.06 4.34 -11.62
C ARG A 179 19.93 3.49 -11.06
N GLY A 180 19.31 2.71 -11.92
CA GLY A 180 18.31 1.73 -11.52
C GLY A 180 18.01 0.80 -12.67
N GLN A 181 17.14 -0.17 -12.40
CA GLN A 181 16.77 -1.19 -13.36
C GLN A 181 15.40 -1.77 -13.04
N ILE A 182 14.79 -2.39 -14.05
CA ILE A 182 13.62 -3.24 -13.87
C ILE A 182 14.12 -4.60 -13.38
N LYS A 183 13.89 -4.91 -12.10
CA LYS A 183 14.32 -6.18 -11.49
C LYS A 183 13.36 -7.32 -11.85
N GLU A 184 12.07 -7.01 -11.94
CA GLU A 184 11.04 -7.96 -12.35
C GLU A 184 9.99 -7.26 -13.20
N PHE A 185 9.59 -7.93 -14.29
CA PHE A 185 8.37 -7.62 -15.03
C PHE A 185 7.72 -8.93 -15.44
N SER A 186 6.65 -9.32 -14.75
CA SER A 186 6.05 -10.64 -14.89
C SER A 186 4.52 -10.58 -14.95
N ILE A 187 3.95 -11.49 -15.72
CA ILE A 187 2.51 -11.67 -15.92
C ILE A 187 2.26 -13.17 -15.88
N PRO A 188 1.16 -13.66 -15.27
CA PRO A 188 0.81 -15.08 -15.35
C PRO A 188 0.77 -15.55 -16.81
N ARG A 189 1.50 -16.63 -17.13
CA ARG A 189 1.63 -17.12 -18.51
C ARG A 189 0.29 -17.50 -19.15
N LEU A 190 -0.65 -17.96 -18.33
CA LEU A 190 -2.01 -18.31 -18.71
C LEU A 190 -2.99 -17.56 -17.82
N VAL A 191 -3.93 -16.85 -18.44
CA VAL A 191 -4.96 -16.06 -17.76
C VAL A 191 -6.34 -16.54 -18.21
N THR A 192 -7.18 -16.97 -17.28
CA THR A 192 -8.51 -17.55 -17.59
C THR A 192 -9.67 -16.61 -17.36
N HIS A 193 -9.41 -15.47 -16.71
CA HIS A 193 -10.35 -14.42 -16.40
C HIS A 193 -9.58 -13.12 -16.13
N GLY A 194 -10.23 -11.99 -16.40
CA GLY A 194 -9.77 -10.71 -15.88
C GLY A 194 -10.19 -10.50 -14.42
N PRO A 195 -9.57 -9.51 -13.73
CA PRO A 195 -8.53 -8.63 -14.27
C PRO A 195 -7.15 -9.31 -14.30
N VAL A 196 -6.21 -8.79 -15.10
CA VAL A 196 -4.87 -9.37 -15.25
C VAL A 196 -3.88 -8.70 -14.31
N PRO A 197 -3.29 -9.44 -13.34
CA PRO A 197 -2.24 -8.91 -12.49
C PRO A 197 -0.90 -8.85 -13.25
N ILE A 198 -0.18 -7.76 -13.07
CA ILE A 198 1.14 -7.52 -13.63
C ILE A 198 2.08 -7.11 -12.51
N THR A 199 3.14 -7.89 -12.30
CA THR A 199 4.18 -7.55 -11.31
C THR A 199 5.24 -6.70 -11.98
N LEU A 200 5.58 -5.59 -11.35
CA LEU A 200 6.67 -4.71 -11.77
C LEU A 200 7.48 -4.29 -10.54
N LEU A 201 8.71 -4.77 -10.45
CA LEU A 201 9.65 -4.45 -9.38
C LEU A 201 10.77 -3.58 -9.94
N LEU A 202 10.87 -2.35 -9.45
CA LEU A 202 11.95 -1.43 -9.79
C LEU A 202 13.03 -1.43 -8.71
N ALA A 203 14.28 -1.44 -9.13
CA ALA A 203 15.42 -1.30 -8.23
C ALA A 203 16.11 0.06 -8.46
N ASN A 204 16.38 0.76 -7.36
CA ASN A 204 17.20 1.96 -7.32
C ASN A 204 18.58 1.59 -6.80
N ASN A 205 19.62 1.80 -7.61
CA ASN A 205 21.01 1.53 -7.28
C ASN A 205 21.83 2.83 -7.14
N SER A 206 21.15 3.95 -6.94
CA SER A 206 21.77 5.26 -6.73
C SER A 206 21.67 5.69 -5.27
N SER A 207 22.48 6.69 -4.90
CA SER A 207 22.52 7.27 -3.55
C SER A 207 21.35 8.22 -3.25
N TYR A 208 20.47 8.45 -4.23
CA TYR A 208 19.32 9.35 -4.13
C TYR A 208 18.05 8.59 -4.51
N TYR A 209 16.91 9.03 -4.00
CA TYR A 209 15.61 8.45 -4.31
C TYR A 209 15.25 8.71 -5.78
N LEU A 210 14.44 7.80 -6.32
CA LEU A 210 13.86 7.93 -7.65
C LEU A 210 12.36 8.18 -7.50
N ASN A 211 11.79 8.94 -8.45
CA ASN A 211 10.36 9.06 -8.62
C ASN A 211 9.99 8.61 -10.05
N PRO A 212 10.04 7.29 -10.31
CA PRO A 212 9.79 6.76 -11.63
C PRO A 212 8.38 7.08 -12.13
N THR A 213 8.29 7.35 -13.43
CA THR A 213 7.03 7.53 -14.15
C THR A 213 7.02 6.59 -15.35
N GLY A 214 5.83 6.19 -15.81
CA GLY A 214 5.77 5.30 -16.96
C GLY A 214 4.39 4.73 -17.22
N ARG A 215 4.35 3.83 -18.20
CA ARG A 215 3.14 3.13 -18.60
C ARG A 215 3.44 1.73 -19.09
N ILE A 216 2.46 0.86 -19.00
CA ILE A 216 2.45 -0.46 -19.61
C ILE A 216 1.44 -0.43 -20.75
N ILE A 217 1.87 -0.78 -21.97
CA ILE A 217 1.02 -0.89 -23.16
C ILE A 217 0.79 -2.38 -23.43
N ILE A 218 -0.46 -2.80 -23.48
CA ILE A 218 -0.85 -4.18 -23.81
C ILE A 218 -1.25 -4.23 -25.29
N GLN A 219 -0.64 -5.13 -26.04
CA GLN A 219 -0.96 -5.41 -27.44
C GLN A 219 -1.55 -6.81 -27.62
N ASP A 220 -2.51 -6.94 -28.53
CA ASP A 220 -3.04 -8.24 -28.97
C ASP A 220 -2.10 -8.93 -29.98
N MET A 221 -2.47 -10.13 -30.43
CA MET A 221 -1.72 -10.91 -31.42
C MET A 221 -1.58 -10.23 -32.80
N PHE A 222 -2.36 -9.18 -33.06
CA PHE A 222 -2.33 -8.39 -34.29
C PHE A 222 -1.58 -7.07 -34.08
N HIS A 223 -0.84 -6.92 -32.98
CA HIS A 223 -0.10 -5.72 -32.59
C HIS A 223 -0.98 -4.48 -32.38
N ARG A 224 -2.29 -4.66 -32.16
CA ARG A 224 -3.20 -3.56 -31.83
C ARG A 224 -3.18 -3.33 -30.33
N GLU A 225 -3.23 -2.07 -29.92
CA GLU A 225 -3.34 -1.72 -28.52
C GLU A 225 -4.68 -2.21 -27.95
N ALA A 226 -4.59 -3.16 -27.01
CA ALA A 226 -5.73 -3.71 -26.29
C ALA A 226 -5.98 -2.97 -24.97
N GLY A 227 -4.98 -2.24 -24.47
CA GLY A 227 -5.13 -1.40 -23.28
C GLY A 227 -3.82 -0.78 -22.82
N GLN A 228 -3.93 0.12 -21.85
CA GLN A 228 -2.81 0.80 -21.22
C GLN A 228 -3.01 0.87 -19.71
N ILE A 229 -1.93 0.75 -18.95
CA ILE A 229 -1.89 0.99 -17.50
C ILE A 229 -0.89 2.10 -17.22
N ASN A 230 -1.31 3.13 -16.49
CA ASN A 230 -0.42 4.18 -16.03
C ASN A 230 0.19 3.79 -14.69
N ILE A 231 1.51 3.89 -14.59
CA ILE A 231 2.24 3.61 -13.36
C ILE A 231 2.11 4.83 -12.45
N LEU A 232 1.65 4.62 -11.21
CA LEU A 232 1.58 5.68 -10.20
C LEU A 232 3.01 6.14 -9.84
N PRO A 233 3.32 7.45 -9.90
CA PRO A 233 4.60 7.96 -9.41
C PRO A 233 4.76 7.67 -7.91
N GLN A 234 5.83 6.96 -7.55
CA GLN A 234 6.09 6.51 -6.18
C GLN A 234 7.59 6.59 -5.89
N TYR A 235 7.96 7.02 -4.68
CA TYR A 235 9.37 7.06 -4.29
C TYR A 235 9.98 5.67 -4.20
N VAL A 236 11.08 5.45 -4.92
CA VAL A 236 11.97 4.30 -4.74
C VAL A 236 13.22 4.82 -4.05
N LEU A 237 13.34 4.54 -2.74
CA LEU A 237 14.42 5.07 -1.91
C LEU A 237 15.80 4.57 -2.39
N ALA A 238 16.85 5.29 -2.00
CA ALA A 238 18.23 4.98 -2.37
C ALA A 238 18.59 3.53 -2.00
N ASN A 239 19.25 2.84 -2.94
CA ASN A 239 19.70 1.45 -2.77
C ASN A 239 18.60 0.46 -2.36
N SER A 240 17.37 0.64 -2.84
CA SER A 240 16.24 -0.23 -2.52
C SER A 240 15.50 -0.74 -3.76
N SER A 241 14.49 -1.59 -3.55
CA SER A 241 13.57 -2.01 -4.59
C SER A 241 12.12 -1.77 -4.17
N ARG A 242 11.25 -1.49 -5.13
CA ARG A 242 9.83 -1.23 -4.87
C ARG A 242 8.93 -1.80 -5.96
N PHE A 243 7.88 -2.49 -5.54
CA PHE A 243 6.77 -2.90 -6.38
C PHE A 243 5.91 -1.69 -6.73
N MET A 244 5.67 -1.53 -8.02
CA MET A 244 4.92 -0.39 -8.54
C MET A 244 3.41 -0.66 -8.50
N LYS A 245 2.63 0.40 -8.29
CA LYS A 245 1.16 0.37 -8.34
C LYS A 245 0.67 1.14 -9.56
N ASP A 246 -0.54 0.85 -10.03
CA ASP A 246 -1.20 1.68 -11.03
C ASP A 246 -1.90 2.89 -10.40
N SER A 247 -2.16 3.92 -11.20
CA SER A 247 -2.80 5.17 -10.77
C SER A 247 -4.17 4.96 -10.15
N ASP A 248 -4.92 3.96 -10.62
CA ASP A 248 -6.30 3.75 -10.21
C ASP A 248 -6.37 3.13 -8.80
N GLN A 249 -5.26 2.54 -8.32
CA GLN A 249 -5.14 2.07 -6.94
C GLN A 249 -4.93 3.20 -5.92
N ALA A 250 -4.63 4.43 -6.34
CA ALA A 250 -4.49 5.56 -5.42
C ALA A 250 -5.85 6.05 -4.88
N SER A 251 -6.95 5.77 -5.59
CA SER A 251 -8.32 5.97 -5.13
C SER A 251 -9.20 4.82 -5.61
N PRO A 252 -9.12 3.65 -4.96
CA PRO A 252 -9.85 2.49 -5.40
C PRO A 252 -11.34 2.70 -5.19
N THR A 253 -12.13 2.64 -6.26
CA THR A 253 -13.58 2.45 -6.17
C THR A 253 -13.86 1.10 -5.51
N PHE A 254 -15.00 0.96 -4.82
CA PHE A 254 -15.41 -0.28 -4.13
C PHE A 254 -15.28 -1.54 -5.00
N GLU A 255 -15.66 -1.47 -6.28
CA GLU A 255 -15.53 -2.59 -7.22
C GLU A 255 -14.07 -3.00 -7.48
N ARG A 256 -13.15 -2.03 -7.53
CA ARG A 256 -11.73 -2.27 -7.79
C ARG A 256 -11.00 -2.76 -6.55
N ALA A 257 -11.40 -2.31 -5.36
CA ALA A 257 -10.93 -2.86 -4.09
C ALA A 257 -11.24 -4.37 -4.00
N ALA A 258 -12.47 -4.76 -4.33
CA ALA A 258 -12.87 -6.17 -4.35
C ALA A 258 -12.12 -7.00 -5.41
N GLN A 259 -11.74 -6.38 -6.53
CA GLN A 259 -10.89 -7.03 -7.55
C GLN A 259 -9.46 -7.25 -7.08
N ILE A 260 -8.86 -6.25 -6.41
CA ILE A 260 -7.51 -6.35 -5.83
C ILE A 260 -7.46 -7.46 -4.77
N GLU A 261 -8.47 -7.52 -3.91
CA GLU A 261 -8.55 -8.52 -2.83
C GLU A 261 -8.61 -9.96 -3.37
N ARG A 262 -9.24 -10.17 -4.53
CA ARG A 262 -9.34 -11.50 -5.19
C ARG A 262 -8.04 -11.97 -5.84
N LEU A 263 -7.06 -11.09 -6.03
CA LEU A 263 -5.80 -11.44 -6.70
C LEU A 263 -4.84 -12.23 -5.79
N GLU A 264 -5.14 -12.37 -4.48
CA GLU A 264 -4.35 -13.13 -3.48
C GLU A 264 -2.84 -12.90 -3.62
N SER A 265 -2.42 -11.67 -3.93
CA SER A 265 -1.02 -11.34 -4.15
C SER A 265 -0.37 -10.91 -2.84
N ASP A 266 0.77 -11.52 -2.51
CA ASP A 266 1.57 -11.19 -1.32
C ASP A 266 2.23 -9.80 -1.42
N HIS A 267 2.23 -9.21 -2.62
CA HIS A 267 2.84 -7.91 -2.92
C HIS A 267 1.96 -7.05 -3.84
N PRO A 268 2.21 -5.73 -3.91
CA PRO A 268 1.49 -4.86 -4.84
C PRO A 268 1.71 -5.25 -6.31
N VAL A 269 0.63 -5.29 -7.08
CA VAL A 269 0.63 -5.57 -8.53
C VAL A 269 -0.08 -4.47 -9.27
N LEU A 270 0.26 -4.24 -10.54
CA LEU A 270 -0.54 -3.40 -11.44
C LEU A 270 -1.67 -4.23 -12.05
N ILE A 271 -2.79 -3.58 -12.33
CA ILE A 271 -3.99 -4.27 -12.78
C ILE A 271 -4.40 -3.80 -14.17
N TRP A 272 -4.51 -4.74 -15.11
CA TRP A 272 -5.25 -4.52 -16.35
C TRP A 272 -6.72 -4.93 -16.13
N PRO A 273 -7.69 -3.99 -16.15
CA PRO A 273 -9.06 -4.29 -15.76
C PRO A 273 -9.88 -5.07 -16.81
N GLU A 274 -9.29 -5.39 -17.96
CA GLU A 274 -10.02 -6.05 -19.06
C GLU A 274 -10.54 -7.42 -18.64
N THR A 275 -11.81 -7.68 -18.98
CA THR A 275 -12.52 -8.90 -18.56
C THR A 275 -12.65 -9.89 -19.70
N PHE A 276 -12.73 -9.40 -20.95
CA PHE A 276 -12.78 -10.24 -22.13
C PHE A 276 -11.39 -10.37 -22.73
N LEU A 277 -10.76 -11.52 -22.50
CA LEU A 277 -9.41 -11.79 -22.93
C LEU A 277 -9.40 -13.03 -23.82
N PHE A 278 -8.90 -12.91 -25.05
CA PHE A 278 -8.78 -14.06 -25.94
C PHE A 278 -7.53 -13.97 -26.82
N GLY A 279 -6.67 -14.99 -26.70
CA GLY A 279 -5.50 -15.17 -27.54
C GLY A 279 -4.19 -14.79 -26.87
N LEU A 280 -3.19 -14.48 -27.70
CA LEU A 280 -1.86 -14.07 -27.28
C LEU A 280 -1.81 -12.56 -27.08
N TYR A 281 -1.22 -12.14 -25.96
CA TYR A 281 -0.99 -10.75 -25.63
C TYR A 281 0.49 -10.51 -25.32
N THR A 282 0.96 -9.29 -25.58
CA THR A 282 2.28 -8.82 -25.17
C THR A 282 2.14 -7.47 -24.48
N ALA A 283 2.63 -7.38 -23.25
CA ALA A 283 2.72 -6.15 -22.49
C ALA A 283 4.12 -5.54 -22.62
N TYR A 284 4.20 -4.24 -22.87
CA TYR A 284 5.43 -3.46 -22.96
C TYR A 284 5.44 -2.43 -21.84
N ALA A 285 6.42 -2.51 -20.94
CA ALA A 285 6.61 -1.50 -19.89
C ALA A 285 7.63 -0.47 -20.36
N HIS A 286 7.23 0.81 -20.40
CA HIS A 286 8.08 1.95 -20.70
C HIS A 286 8.20 2.81 -19.45
N ILE A 287 9.40 2.86 -18.86
CA ILE A 287 9.63 3.44 -17.53
C ILE A 287 10.77 4.44 -17.58
N LYS A 288 10.51 5.65 -17.09
CA LYS A 288 11.52 6.69 -16.85
C LYS A 288 11.79 6.74 -15.37
N LEU A 289 13.04 6.53 -14.96
CA LEU A 289 13.41 6.56 -13.52
C LEU A 289 13.43 7.98 -12.93
N SER A 290 13.61 8.99 -13.77
CA SER A 290 13.53 10.40 -13.43
C SER A 290 13.20 11.22 -14.69
N GLU A 291 12.84 12.50 -14.53
CA GLU A 291 12.45 13.38 -15.65
C GLU A 291 13.49 13.43 -16.78
N ASN A 292 14.77 13.47 -16.40
CA ASN A 292 15.91 13.51 -17.32
C ASN A 292 16.68 12.18 -17.39
N GLY A 293 16.11 11.11 -16.85
CA GLY A 293 16.74 9.79 -16.78
C GLY A 293 16.54 8.96 -18.06
N PRO A 294 17.31 7.86 -18.22
CA PRO A 294 17.10 6.93 -19.33
C PRO A 294 15.71 6.28 -19.24
N VAL A 295 15.17 5.95 -20.41
CA VAL A 295 13.94 5.16 -20.55
C VAL A 295 14.32 3.69 -20.58
N PHE A 296 13.69 2.90 -19.72
CA PHE A 296 13.82 1.45 -19.68
C PHE A 296 12.60 0.82 -20.34
N GLU A 297 12.86 -0.17 -21.17
CA GLU A 297 11.83 -0.93 -21.87
C GLU A 297 12.00 -2.41 -21.59
N THR A 298 10.90 -3.08 -21.27
CA THR A 298 10.84 -4.54 -21.13
C THR A 298 9.49 -5.04 -21.61
N LYS A 299 9.39 -6.34 -21.89
CA LYS A 299 8.14 -6.96 -22.34
C LYS A 299 7.90 -8.31 -21.71
N ALA A 300 6.63 -8.66 -21.58
CA ALA A 300 6.16 -9.96 -21.12
C ALA A 300 4.97 -10.38 -21.99
N SER A 301 4.92 -11.66 -22.36
CA SER A 301 3.82 -12.20 -23.16
C SER A 301 3.04 -13.23 -22.36
N PHE A 302 1.73 -13.28 -22.57
CA PHE A 302 0.84 -14.21 -21.91
C PHE A 302 -0.28 -14.66 -22.86
N ILE A 303 -0.86 -15.81 -22.54
CA ILE A 303 -2.02 -16.37 -23.23
C ILE A 303 -3.23 -16.11 -22.36
N ALA A 304 -4.31 -15.60 -22.93
CA ALA A 304 -5.57 -15.49 -22.24
C ALA A 304 -6.65 -16.30 -22.95
N ILE A 305 -7.26 -17.23 -22.22
CA ILE A 305 -8.32 -18.10 -22.73
C ILE A 305 -9.39 -18.21 -21.65
N PRO A 306 -10.60 -17.69 -21.88
CA PRO A 306 -11.65 -17.74 -20.88
C PRO A 306 -12.00 -19.19 -20.53
N ALA A 307 -12.12 -19.51 -19.24
CA ALA A 307 -12.35 -20.88 -18.79
C ALA A 307 -13.58 -21.53 -19.45
N TYR A 308 -14.65 -20.76 -19.68
CA TYR A 308 -15.85 -21.25 -20.36
C TYR A 308 -15.59 -21.71 -21.81
N MET A 309 -14.61 -21.12 -22.51
CA MET A 309 -14.23 -21.58 -23.85
C MET A 309 -13.53 -22.94 -23.80
N LEU A 310 -12.69 -23.18 -22.79
CA LEU A 310 -12.06 -24.49 -22.61
C LEU A 310 -13.11 -25.59 -22.38
N PHE A 311 -14.14 -25.30 -21.56
CA PHE A 311 -15.27 -26.20 -21.38
C PHE A 311 -16.06 -26.42 -22.66
N ALA A 312 -16.32 -25.37 -23.44
CA ALA A 312 -17.03 -25.46 -24.72
C ALA A 312 -16.26 -26.32 -25.74
N ILE A 313 -14.95 -26.11 -25.87
CA ILE A 313 -14.08 -26.89 -26.76
C ILE A 313 -14.02 -28.36 -26.31
N SER A 314 -13.85 -28.60 -25.01
CA SER A 314 -13.84 -29.96 -24.45
C SER A 314 -15.17 -30.68 -24.68
N PHE A 315 -16.29 -29.99 -24.49
CA PHE A 315 -17.62 -30.54 -24.74
C PHE A 315 -17.82 -30.87 -26.22
N LEU A 316 -17.42 -29.97 -27.13
CA LEU A 316 -17.48 -30.20 -28.57
C LEU A 316 -16.63 -31.41 -28.99
N ALA A 317 -15.39 -31.51 -28.48
CA ALA A 317 -14.52 -32.65 -28.74
C ALA A 317 -15.13 -33.97 -28.24
N PHE A 318 -15.72 -33.97 -27.04
CA PHE A 318 -16.42 -35.14 -26.50
C PHE A 318 -17.61 -35.58 -27.38
N VAL A 319 -18.42 -34.63 -27.85
CA VAL A 319 -19.53 -34.89 -28.79
C VAL A 319 -19.02 -35.48 -30.10
N LEU A 320 -17.96 -34.90 -30.69
CA LEU A 320 -17.37 -35.39 -31.95
C LEU A 320 -16.78 -36.80 -31.80
N ILE A 321 -16.10 -37.09 -30.70
CA ILE A 321 -15.58 -38.42 -30.38
C ILE A 321 -16.75 -39.41 -30.21
N GLY A 322 -17.82 -39.01 -29.51
CA GLY A 322 -19.01 -39.84 -29.35
C GLY A 322 -19.69 -40.19 -30.67
N ILE A 323 -19.80 -39.22 -31.59
CA ILE A 323 -20.31 -39.44 -32.95
C ILE A 323 -19.39 -40.40 -33.72
N TYR A 324 -18.09 -40.15 -33.71
CA TYR A 324 -17.10 -40.98 -34.39
C TYR A 324 -17.14 -42.45 -33.92
N LEU A 325 -17.13 -42.68 -32.59
CA LEU A 325 -17.19 -44.02 -32.02
C LEU A 325 -18.52 -44.73 -32.35
N ARG A 326 -19.63 -44.00 -32.41
CA ARG A 326 -20.94 -44.55 -32.77
C ARG A 326 -21.03 -44.94 -34.25
N VAL A 327 -20.44 -44.13 -35.14
CA VAL A 327 -20.36 -44.44 -36.58
C VAL A 327 -19.46 -45.65 -36.81
N LYS A 328 -18.27 -45.69 -36.19
CA LYS A 328 -17.33 -46.81 -36.32
C LYS A 328 -17.90 -48.15 -35.84
N LYS A 329 -18.74 -48.17 -34.79
CA LYS A 329 -19.40 -49.41 -34.32
C LYS A 329 -20.48 -49.95 -35.26
N LYS A 330 -20.96 -49.15 -36.22
CA LYS A 330 -21.99 -49.56 -37.19
C LYS A 330 -21.42 -50.04 -38.54
N ILE A 331 -20.11 -49.89 -38.74
CA ILE A 331 -19.34 -50.39 -39.89
C ILE A 331 -18.62 -51.65 -39.45
#